data_AF-A0A9X0D3J1-F1
#
_entry.id   AF-A0A9X0D3J1-F1
#
_cell.length_a   1.000
_cell.length_b   1.000
_cell.length_c   1.000
_cell.angle_alpha   90.00
_cell.angle_beta   90.00
_cell.angle_gamma   90.00
#
_symmetry.space_group_name_H-M   'P 1'
#
loop_
_entity.id
_entity.type
_entity.pdbx_description
1 polymer ?
#
loop_
_entity_poly.entity_id
_entity_poly.type
_entity_poly.pdbx_seq_one_letter_code
_entity_poly.pdbx_strand_id
1 'polypeptide(L)'
;MSLRLLTISLYLVSRIPHGKAADQCNSRITHYDKALKGHTFDKVKVNSPADCVIRCENELRCQSFNYAMAGRTCELNNRSKEARPEDYVTDPSRIYMTIQFNRGSLFHWTLSGTDNLLNLHGAAKFVEKNGRTVLYLDGTQGTYAETPDIKFQQTDLTIAVWIKLVSPLSSRQEIYADWSAPYQFLFGIDTDGRLCFQARRDVQMDSDMIAVSTDSSDIVDTDVWRHVAITWRPADRTVRLYINGNKKLDHVVSDNPILVFKNTGHTIYDIGLKRDGGVTTHAYFCDLMIFTHELSENELNNDLFLNHGLRSFI
;
A
#
# COMPACT_ATOMS: atom_id res chain seq x y z
N MET A 1 54.89 36.08 -26.70
CA MET A 1 53.56 36.28 -27.34
C MET A 1 52.94 34.90 -27.54
N SER A 2 52.10 34.46 -26.59
CA SER A 2 51.40 33.17 -26.65
C SER A 2 49.92 33.47 -26.48
N LEU A 3 49.15 33.30 -27.57
CA LEU A 3 47.73 33.55 -27.64
C LEU A 3 47.00 32.25 -27.27
N ARG A 4 46.39 32.19 -26.08
CA ARG A 4 45.51 31.05 -25.70
C ARG A 4 44.11 31.33 -26.23
N LEU A 5 43.65 30.50 -27.17
CA LEU A 5 42.25 30.47 -27.63
C LEU A 5 41.36 29.97 -26.49
N LEU A 6 40.37 30.78 -26.08
CA LEU A 6 39.25 30.36 -25.24
C LEU A 6 38.16 29.75 -26.13
N THR A 7 37.95 28.45 -26.05
CA THR A 7 36.80 27.77 -26.65
C THR A 7 35.57 27.99 -25.77
N ILE A 8 34.59 28.74 -26.27
CA ILE A 8 33.26 28.90 -25.64
C ILE A 8 32.41 27.71 -26.08
N SER A 9 32.16 26.78 -25.15
CA SER A 9 31.20 25.68 -25.36
C SER A 9 29.78 26.22 -25.22
N LEU A 10 29.11 26.42 -26.35
CA LEU A 10 27.70 26.80 -26.43
C LEU A 10 26.85 25.57 -26.07
N TYR A 11 26.37 25.47 -24.83
CA TYR A 11 25.38 24.46 -24.45
C TYR A 11 24.02 24.83 -25.08
N LEU A 12 23.64 24.10 -26.14
CA LEU A 12 22.28 24.10 -26.67
C LEU A 12 21.34 23.55 -25.60
N VAL A 13 20.66 24.45 -24.87
CA VAL A 13 19.48 24.07 -24.08
C VAL A 13 18.39 23.72 -25.08
N SER A 14 18.18 22.43 -25.33
CA SER A 14 17.07 21.96 -26.14
C SER A 14 15.77 22.42 -25.48
N ARG A 15 15.04 23.33 -26.14
CA ARG A 15 13.67 23.66 -25.75
C ARG A 15 12.84 22.41 -25.99
N ILE A 16 12.45 21.73 -24.92
CA ILE A 16 11.43 20.69 -24.97
C ILE A 16 10.19 21.35 -25.62
N PRO A 17 9.66 20.80 -26.73
CA PRO A 17 8.44 21.33 -27.34
C PRO A 17 7.32 21.31 -26.29
N HIS A 18 6.63 22.45 -26.12
CA HIS A 18 5.54 22.63 -25.15
C HIS A 18 4.48 21.51 -25.20
N GLY A 19 4.32 20.83 -26.34
CA GLY A 19 3.39 19.71 -26.51
C GLY A 19 3.79 18.38 -25.84
N LYS A 20 5.06 18.16 -25.46
CA LYS A 20 5.48 16.94 -24.74
C LYS A 20 5.47 17.08 -23.21
N ALA A 21 5.31 18.31 -22.71
CA ALA A 21 5.13 18.56 -21.27
C ALA A 21 3.67 18.40 -20.82
N ALA A 22 2.72 18.47 -21.75
CA ALA A 22 1.29 18.32 -21.46
C ALA A 22 0.93 16.89 -21.01
N ASP A 23 1.54 15.87 -21.61
CA ASP A 23 1.34 14.46 -21.22
C ASP A 23 2.14 14.05 -19.96
N GLN A 24 3.01 14.94 -19.46
CA GLN A 24 3.76 14.76 -18.21
C GLN A 24 3.15 15.55 -17.04
N CYS A 25 2.16 16.41 -17.30
CA CYS A 25 1.31 16.99 -16.27
C CYS A 25 0.00 16.21 -16.23
N ASN A 26 -0.07 15.13 -15.44
CA ASN A 26 -1.34 14.54 -15.03
C ASN A 26 -2.12 15.58 -14.25
N SER A 27 -2.94 16.37 -14.96
CA SER A 27 -3.58 17.56 -14.41
C SER A 27 -4.55 17.16 -13.31
N ARG A 28 -4.38 17.71 -12.12
CA ARG A 28 -5.43 17.77 -11.09
C ARG A 28 -6.66 18.41 -11.73
N ILE A 29 -7.69 17.62 -12.04
CA ILE A 29 -8.89 18.17 -12.64
C ILE A 29 -9.64 18.91 -11.53
N THR A 30 -9.50 20.23 -11.57
CA THR A 30 -10.22 21.14 -10.69
C THR A 30 -11.63 21.30 -11.23
N HIS A 31 -12.63 20.90 -10.43
CA HIS A 31 -14.03 21.02 -10.81
C HIS A 31 -14.65 22.21 -10.09
N TYR A 32 -14.80 23.32 -10.80
CA TYR A 32 -15.55 24.47 -10.33
C TYR A 32 -17.04 24.13 -10.20
N ASP A 33 -17.72 24.82 -9.30
CA ASP A 33 -19.15 24.70 -9.03
C ASP A 33 -19.59 23.28 -8.65
N LYS A 34 -18.70 22.56 -7.98
CA LYS A 34 -18.89 21.16 -7.61
C LYS A 34 -18.47 20.90 -6.17
N ALA A 35 -19.16 19.96 -5.54
CA ALA A 35 -18.85 19.48 -4.20
C ALA A 35 -19.26 18.01 -4.05
N LEU A 36 -18.59 17.30 -3.15
CA LEU A 36 -19.00 15.98 -2.67
C LEU A 36 -19.66 16.14 -1.30
N LYS A 37 -20.93 15.73 -1.16
CA LYS A 37 -21.70 15.86 0.08
C LYS A 37 -21.63 14.60 0.95
N GLY A 38 -21.75 14.76 2.26
CA GLY A 38 -21.85 13.62 3.20
C GLY A 38 -20.54 12.93 3.58
N HIS A 39 -19.43 13.26 2.92
CA HIS A 39 -18.13 12.59 3.10
C HIS A 39 -17.07 13.44 3.80
N THR A 40 -17.41 14.67 4.21
CA THR A 40 -16.47 15.57 4.88
C THR A 40 -16.18 15.09 6.31
N PHE A 41 -14.92 14.76 6.59
CA PHE A 41 -14.48 14.31 7.92
C PHE A 41 -13.68 15.37 8.68
N ASP A 42 -13.14 16.37 7.99
CA ASP A 42 -12.42 17.48 8.63
C ASP A 42 -12.65 18.81 7.89
N LYS A 43 -12.58 19.92 8.63
CA LYS A 43 -12.74 21.28 8.11
C LYS A 43 -11.68 22.22 8.65
N VAL A 44 -10.95 22.88 7.75
CA VAL A 44 -9.84 23.75 8.14
C VAL A 44 -9.76 25.00 7.27
N LYS A 45 -9.55 26.16 7.90
CA LYS A 45 -9.27 27.40 7.19
C LYS A 45 -7.86 27.39 6.62
N VAL A 46 -7.72 27.86 5.39
CA VAL A 46 -6.44 27.91 4.68
C VAL A 46 -6.27 29.23 3.94
N ASN A 47 -5.04 29.48 3.46
CA ASN A 47 -4.74 30.69 2.71
C ASN A 47 -5.06 30.52 1.22
N SER A 48 -4.91 29.29 0.69
CA SER A 48 -5.16 28.97 -0.71
C SER A 48 -5.71 27.55 -0.91
N PRO A 49 -6.34 27.25 -2.07
CA PRO A 49 -6.72 25.87 -2.42
C PRO A 49 -5.55 24.89 -2.44
N ALA A 50 -4.31 25.35 -2.68
CA ALA A 50 -3.13 24.51 -2.68
C ALA A 50 -2.83 23.94 -1.29
N ASP A 51 -3.13 24.69 -0.23
CA ASP A 51 -2.98 24.22 1.16
C ASP A 51 -3.96 23.07 1.47
N CYS A 52 -5.15 23.06 0.85
CA CYS A 52 -6.07 21.94 0.95
C CYS A 52 -5.47 20.68 0.35
N VAL A 53 -4.75 20.83 -0.77
CA VAL A 53 -4.07 19.69 -1.37
C VAL A 53 -2.99 19.16 -0.44
N ILE A 54 -2.11 20.01 0.09
CA ILE A 54 -1.03 19.58 1.00
C ILE A 54 -1.62 18.87 2.23
N ARG A 55 -2.71 19.41 2.80
CA ARG A 55 -3.38 18.82 3.96
C ARG A 55 -4.08 17.51 3.63
N CYS A 56 -4.82 17.46 2.52
CA CYS A 56 -5.49 16.25 2.09
C CYS A 56 -4.48 15.17 1.72
N GLU A 57 -3.37 15.54 1.07
CA GLU A 57 -2.24 14.64 0.89
C GLU A 57 -1.85 14.11 2.27
N ASN A 58 -1.42 14.95 3.23
CA ASN A 58 -0.96 14.53 4.57
C ASN A 58 -1.97 13.76 5.46
N GLU A 59 -3.19 13.51 4.99
CA GLU A 59 -4.21 12.75 5.71
C GLU A 59 -4.54 11.46 4.95
N LEU A 60 -4.13 10.30 5.45
CA LEU A 60 -4.31 9.00 4.80
C LEU A 60 -5.75 8.69 4.39
N ARG A 61 -6.72 9.19 5.15
CA ARG A 61 -8.16 8.98 4.88
C ARG A 61 -8.69 9.90 3.80
N CYS A 62 -7.97 10.95 3.42
CA CYS A 62 -8.43 11.95 2.48
C CYS A 62 -8.28 11.46 1.04
N GLN A 63 -9.39 11.46 0.30
CA GLN A 63 -9.42 11.05 -1.11
C GLN A 63 -9.82 12.21 -2.04
N SER A 64 -10.49 13.23 -1.49
CA SER A 64 -10.86 14.46 -2.18
C SER A 64 -11.09 15.57 -1.17
N PHE A 65 -11.32 16.80 -1.63
CA PHE A 65 -11.81 17.87 -0.77
C PHE A 65 -12.73 18.82 -1.54
N ASN A 66 -13.58 19.51 -0.79
CA ASN A 66 -14.29 20.70 -1.29
C ASN A 66 -13.58 21.94 -0.75
N TYR A 67 -13.35 22.94 -1.59
CA TYR A 67 -12.84 24.24 -1.16
C TYR A 67 -13.96 25.28 -1.16
N ALA A 68 -14.31 25.73 0.04
CA ALA A 68 -15.24 26.82 0.30
C ALA A 68 -14.64 28.18 -0.06
N MET A 69 -15.07 28.77 -1.17
CA MET A 69 -14.48 30.02 -1.66
C MET A 69 -14.69 31.19 -0.70
N ALA A 70 -15.93 31.39 -0.20
CA ALA A 70 -16.27 32.52 0.67
C ALA A 70 -15.53 32.50 2.02
N GLY A 71 -15.28 31.31 2.57
CA GLY A 71 -14.66 31.13 3.88
C GLY A 71 -13.20 30.66 3.84
N ARG A 72 -12.63 30.46 2.65
CA ARG A 72 -11.33 29.80 2.40
C ARG A 72 -11.14 28.54 3.25
N THR A 73 -12.14 27.67 3.24
CA THR A 73 -12.18 26.49 4.10
C THR A 73 -12.04 25.24 3.25
N CYS A 74 -11.07 24.39 3.58
CA CYS A 74 -11.00 23.03 3.04
C CYS A 74 -11.96 22.14 3.83
N GLU A 75 -12.79 21.41 3.12
CA GLU A 75 -13.66 20.36 3.63
C GLU A 75 -13.06 19.04 3.11
N LEU A 76 -12.22 18.39 3.92
CA LEU A 76 -11.53 17.16 3.54
C LEU A 76 -12.52 15.99 3.52
N ASN A 77 -12.53 15.23 2.43
CA ASN A 77 -13.47 14.15 2.21
C ASN A 77 -12.77 12.79 2.19
N ASN A 78 -13.42 11.78 2.78
CA ASN A 78 -12.89 10.42 2.83
C ASN A 78 -13.30 9.54 1.63
N ARG A 79 -13.93 10.15 0.62
CA ARG A 79 -14.39 9.52 -0.63
C ARG A 79 -14.11 10.44 -1.82
N SER A 80 -14.21 9.90 -3.02
CA SER A 80 -14.16 10.64 -4.28
C SER A 80 -15.48 10.54 -5.07
N LYS A 81 -15.64 11.39 -6.07
CA LYS A 81 -16.78 11.36 -7.01
C LYS A 81 -16.88 10.06 -7.80
N GLU A 82 -15.77 9.35 -8.02
CA GLU A 82 -15.75 8.04 -8.70
C GLU A 82 -16.33 6.94 -7.80
N ALA A 83 -16.04 7.01 -6.49
CA ALA A 83 -16.54 6.05 -5.51
C ALA A 83 -18.00 6.30 -5.09
N ARG A 84 -18.43 7.57 -5.14
CA ARG A 84 -19.77 8.04 -4.73
C ARG A 84 -20.32 9.07 -5.73
N PRO A 85 -20.63 8.67 -6.97
CA PRO A 85 -21.14 9.58 -8.00
C PRO A 85 -22.48 10.22 -7.63
N GLU A 86 -23.29 9.55 -6.81
CA GLU A 86 -24.59 10.01 -6.32
C GLU A 86 -24.49 11.24 -5.40
N ASP A 87 -23.37 11.39 -4.70
CA ASP A 87 -23.13 12.48 -3.75
C ASP A 87 -22.36 13.66 -4.38
N TYR A 88 -22.00 13.53 -5.66
CA TYR A 88 -21.29 14.55 -6.42
C TYR A 88 -22.27 15.56 -7.01
N VAL A 89 -22.41 16.70 -6.34
CA VAL A 89 -23.43 17.70 -6.62
C VAL A 89 -22.87 18.98 -7.20
N THR A 90 -23.73 19.74 -7.87
CA THR A 90 -23.43 21.13 -8.26
C THR A 90 -23.55 22.04 -7.04
N ASP A 91 -22.49 22.80 -6.75
CA ASP A 91 -22.44 23.80 -5.68
C ASP A 91 -21.57 24.97 -6.13
N PRO A 92 -22.17 26.10 -6.57
CA PRO A 92 -21.42 27.27 -7.07
C PRO A 92 -20.52 27.94 -6.03
N SER A 93 -20.62 27.58 -4.75
CA SER A 93 -19.79 28.14 -3.68
C SER A 93 -18.53 27.31 -3.39
N ARG A 94 -18.33 26.22 -4.14
CA ARG A 94 -17.30 25.22 -3.90
C ARG A 94 -16.50 24.89 -5.15
N ILE A 95 -15.25 24.54 -4.91
CA ILE A 95 -14.38 23.88 -5.88
C ILE A 95 -14.12 22.47 -5.38
N TYR A 96 -14.44 21.46 -6.17
CA TYR A 96 -14.14 20.06 -5.87
C TYR A 96 -12.82 19.66 -6.53
N MET A 97 -11.98 18.97 -5.77
CA MET A 97 -10.76 18.35 -6.27
C MET A 97 -10.62 16.92 -5.74
N THR A 98 -10.48 15.96 -6.65
CA THR A 98 -10.01 14.61 -6.30
C THR A 98 -8.49 14.66 -6.12
N ILE A 99 -7.96 14.09 -5.04
CA ILE A 99 -6.52 13.85 -4.89
C ILE A 99 -6.27 12.44 -5.43
N GLN A 100 -6.29 12.31 -6.75
CA GLN A 100 -5.64 11.20 -7.43
C GLN A 100 -4.38 11.77 -8.09
N PHE A 101 -3.28 11.01 -8.03
CA PHE A 101 -1.93 11.36 -8.49
C PHE A 101 -1.08 12.14 -7.48
N ASN A 102 -0.55 11.39 -6.49
CA ASN A 102 0.84 11.44 -5.97
C ASN A 102 1.00 10.64 -4.67
N ARG A 103 -0.11 10.27 -4.02
CA ARG A 103 -0.15 9.18 -3.04
C ARG A 103 -0.76 7.99 -3.74
N GLY A 104 -0.06 6.88 -3.78
CA GLY A 104 -0.67 5.62 -4.19
C GLY A 104 -1.93 5.33 -3.37
N SER A 105 -2.90 4.64 -3.97
CA SER A 105 -4.14 4.25 -3.31
C SER A 105 -3.86 3.45 -2.04
N LEU A 106 -4.61 3.73 -0.97
CA LEU A 106 -4.66 2.90 0.24
C LEU A 106 -5.86 1.96 0.17
N PHE A 107 -5.60 0.67 0.32
CA PHE A 107 -6.58 -0.37 0.57
C PHE A 107 -6.37 -0.87 1.99
N HIS A 108 -7.42 -0.80 2.82
CA HIS A 108 -7.34 -1.15 4.24
C HIS A 108 -8.48 -2.09 4.59
N TRP A 109 -8.12 -3.30 5.03
CA TRP A 109 -9.02 -4.21 5.71
C TRP A 109 -8.68 -4.17 7.19
N THR A 110 -9.65 -3.75 8.00
CA THR A 110 -9.48 -3.68 9.46
C THR A 110 -9.33 -5.07 10.07
N LEU A 111 -9.90 -6.09 9.40
CA LEU A 111 -10.01 -7.47 9.82
C LEU A 111 -10.79 -7.61 11.14
N SER A 112 -11.80 -6.76 11.31
CA SER A 112 -12.64 -6.68 12.51
C SER A 112 -14.07 -7.17 12.31
N GLY A 113 -14.39 -7.70 11.13
CA GLY A 113 -15.75 -8.13 10.75
C GLY A 113 -16.61 -7.06 10.10
N THR A 114 -16.09 -5.84 9.93
CA THR A 114 -16.80 -4.75 9.22
C THR A 114 -16.44 -4.64 7.73
N ASP A 115 -15.48 -5.45 7.26
CA ASP A 115 -14.96 -5.38 5.89
C ASP A 115 -15.90 -6.14 4.93
N ASN A 116 -16.86 -5.43 4.34
CA ASN A 116 -17.94 -6.02 3.52
C ASN A 116 -17.48 -6.78 2.25
N LEU A 117 -16.23 -6.60 1.81
CA LEU A 117 -15.67 -7.27 0.64
C LEU A 117 -14.74 -8.44 1.00
N LEU A 118 -14.58 -8.74 2.29
CA LEU A 118 -13.76 -9.84 2.76
C LEU A 118 -14.59 -11.14 2.78
N ASN A 119 -14.10 -12.20 2.13
CA ASN A 119 -14.72 -13.52 2.20
C ASN A 119 -13.92 -14.41 3.14
N LEU A 120 -14.61 -15.17 4.01
CA LEU A 120 -13.99 -16.12 4.93
C LEU A 120 -14.23 -17.55 4.45
N HIS A 121 -13.20 -18.39 4.61
CA HIS A 121 -13.24 -19.81 4.21
C HIS A 121 -12.83 -20.71 5.36
N GLY A 122 -13.36 -21.94 5.35
CA GLY A 122 -13.04 -22.96 6.36
C GLY A 122 -13.45 -22.52 7.77
N ALA A 123 -12.52 -22.60 8.71
CA ALA A 123 -12.72 -22.22 10.11
C ALA A 123 -12.35 -20.75 10.42
N ALA A 124 -12.10 -19.94 9.39
CA ALA A 124 -11.75 -18.53 9.55
C ALA A 124 -12.88 -17.78 10.25
N LYS A 125 -12.53 -16.98 11.26
CA LYS A 125 -13.51 -16.28 12.09
C LYS A 125 -12.93 -15.03 12.74
N PHE A 126 -13.81 -14.13 13.14
CA PHE A 126 -13.44 -12.99 13.97
C PHE A 126 -13.53 -13.37 15.45
N VAL A 127 -12.52 -12.97 16.23
CA VAL A 127 -12.44 -13.23 17.67
C VAL A 127 -11.95 -12.00 18.41
N GLU A 128 -12.32 -11.88 19.68
CA GLU A 128 -11.74 -10.88 20.57
C GLU A 128 -10.33 -11.28 21.01
N LYS A 129 -9.36 -10.41 20.79
CA LYS A 129 -7.97 -10.57 21.22
C LYS A 129 -7.40 -9.21 21.63
N ASN A 130 -6.87 -9.12 22.85
CA ASN A 130 -6.24 -7.89 23.36
C ASN A 130 -7.13 -6.63 23.25
N GLY A 131 -8.45 -6.79 23.46
CA GLY A 131 -9.42 -5.68 23.44
C GLY A 131 -9.82 -5.23 22.03
N ARG A 132 -9.62 -6.07 21.01
CA ARG A 132 -10.01 -5.83 19.63
C ARG A 132 -10.59 -7.08 19.00
N THR A 133 -11.59 -6.90 18.15
CA THR A 133 -12.02 -7.93 17.21
C THR A 133 -10.98 -8.06 16.08
N VAL A 134 -10.45 -9.25 15.87
CA VAL A 134 -9.40 -9.56 14.88
C VAL A 134 -9.74 -10.81 14.07
N LEU A 135 -9.19 -10.95 12.88
CA LEU A 135 -9.29 -12.18 12.09
C LEU A 135 -8.41 -13.26 12.72
N TYR A 136 -8.96 -14.45 12.92
CA TYR A 136 -8.24 -15.63 13.38
C TYR A 136 -8.34 -16.74 12.34
N LEU A 137 -7.17 -17.26 11.97
CA LEU A 137 -6.99 -18.45 11.14
C LEU A 137 -6.34 -19.52 12.03
N ASP A 138 -6.89 -20.74 12.03
CA ASP A 138 -6.48 -21.80 12.95
C ASP A 138 -5.44 -22.78 12.37
N GLY A 139 -4.95 -22.51 11.16
CA GLY A 139 -3.99 -23.36 10.44
C GLY A 139 -4.56 -24.68 9.91
N THR A 140 -5.87 -24.91 10.04
CA THR A 140 -6.50 -26.09 9.42
C THR A 140 -6.62 -25.90 7.91
N GLN A 141 -6.43 -26.98 7.15
CA GLN A 141 -6.46 -26.93 5.69
C GLN A 141 -7.78 -26.32 5.18
N GLY A 142 -7.67 -25.33 4.30
CA GLY A 142 -8.82 -24.59 3.76
C GLY A 142 -9.31 -23.43 4.64
N THR A 143 -8.63 -23.10 5.74
CA THR A 143 -8.92 -21.92 6.58
C THR A 143 -8.11 -20.71 6.15
N TYR A 144 -8.78 -19.73 5.55
CA TYR A 144 -8.17 -18.49 5.02
C TYR A 144 -9.24 -17.41 4.79
N ALA A 145 -8.82 -16.22 4.36
CA ALA A 145 -9.73 -15.17 3.90
C ALA A 145 -9.30 -14.65 2.52
N GLU A 146 -10.22 -14.02 1.80
CA GLU A 146 -9.96 -13.44 0.47
C GLU A 146 -10.37 -11.97 0.42
N THR A 147 -9.56 -11.17 -0.27
CA THR A 147 -9.87 -9.79 -0.65
C THR A 147 -10.09 -9.71 -2.16
N PRO A 148 -10.80 -8.71 -2.67
CA PRO A 148 -10.74 -8.36 -4.10
C PRO A 148 -9.29 -8.09 -4.52
N ASP A 149 -9.00 -8.31 -5.79
CA ASP A 149 -7.69 -8.01 -6.34
C ASP A 149 -7.37 -6.51 -6.29
N ILE A 150 -6.07 -6.22 -6.23
CA ILE A 150 -5.55 -4.86 -6.25
C ILE A 150 -4.57 -4.74 -7.41
N LYS A 151 -4.76 -3.70 -8.22
CA LYS A 151 -3.88 -3.38 -9.35
C LYS A 151 -2.72 -2.50 -8.88
N PHE A 152 -1.60 -3.13 -8.51
CA PHE A 152 -0.35 -2.46 -8.10
C PHE A 152 0.88 -2.88 -8.93
N GLN A 153 0.69 -3.59 -10.05
CA GLN A 153 1.78 -4.24 -10.80
C GLN A 153 2.87 -3.27 -11.31
N GLN A 154 2.50 -2.01 -11.54
CA GLN A 154 3.36 -0.97 -12.10
C GLN A 154 3.56 0.21 -11.13
N THR A 155 3.27 0.01 -9.86
CA THR A 155 3.41 1.05 -8.85
C THR A 155 4.55 0.73 -7.91
N ASP A 156 5.02 1.75 -7.19
CA ASP A 156 5.62 1.53 -5.89
C ASP A 156 4.60 0.78 -5.00
N LEU A 157 5.06 0.08 -3.97
CA LEU A 157 4.19 -0.76 -3.15
C LEU A 157 4.62 -0.73 -1.70
N THR A 158 3.64 -0.69 -0.80
CA THR A 158 3.79 -1.08 0.60
C THR A 158 2.68 -2.06 0.97
N ILE A 159 3.01 -3.19 1.58
CA ILE A 159 2.05 -4.09 2.24
C ILE A 159 2.43 -4.14 3.71
N ALA A 160 1.50 -3.84 4.61
CA ALA A 160 1.73 -3.81 6.04
C ALA A 160 0.58 -4.50 6.79
N VAL A 161 0.88 -5.21 7.87
CA VAL A 161 -0.13 -5.88 8.69
C VAL A 161 0.35 -6.08 10.13
N TRP A 162 -0.58 -6.10 11.07
CA TRP A 162 -0.35 -6.64 12.40
C TRP A 162 -0.67 -8.14 12.43
N ILE A 163 0.30 -8.94 12.86
CA ILE A 163 0.18 -10.38 12.96
C ILE A 163 0.61 -10.88 14.34
N LYS A 164 -0.10 -11.88 14.86
CA LYS A 164 0.32 -12.67 16.02
C LYS A 164 0.31 -14.13 15.62
N LEU A 165 1.49 -14.69 15.38
CA LEU A 165 1.69 -16.10 15.09
C LEU A 165 1.36 -16.96 16.31
N VAL A 166 0.87 -18.17 16.09
CA VAL A 166 0.63 -19.15 17.15
C VAL A 166 1.74 -20.21 17.15
N SER A 167 2.31 -20.48 18.32
CA SER A 167 3.33 -21.52 18.47
C SER A 167 2.72 -22.94 18.46
N PRO A 168 3.43 -23.96 17.93
CA PRO A 168 4.71 -23.87 17.22
C PRO A 168 4.54 -23.57 15.72
N LEU A 169 5.59 -23.00 15.09
CA LEU A 169 5.68 -22.87 13.63
C LEU A 169 5.96 -24.24 12.99
N SER A 170 4.90 -24.99 12.69
CA SER A 170 4.98 -26.31 12.05
C SER A 170 4.99 -26.24 10.51
N SER A 171 4.64 -25.10 9.94
CA SER A 171 4.63 -24.82 8.51
C SER A 171 4.98 -23.35 8.24
N ARG A 172 5.19 -23.03 6.96
CA ARG A 172 5.24 -21.64 6.50
C ARG A 172 3.91 -20.94 6.81
N GLN A 173 3.99 -19.67 7.16
CA GLN A 173 2.85 -18.84 7.54
C GLN A 173 2.69 -17.74 6.50
N GLU A 174 1.80 -17.94 5.52
CA GLU A 174 1.52 -16.89 4.56
C GLU A 174 0.70 -15.76 5.17
N ILE A 175 1.01 -14.54 4.74
CA ILE A 175 0.32 -13.34 5.18
C ILE A 175 -0.66 -12.91 4.11
N TYR A 176 -0.14 -12.61 2.92
CA TYR A 176 -0.92 -12.09 1.81
C TYR A 176 -0.32 -12.52 0.47
N ALA A 177 -1.16 -13.01 -0.46
CA ALA A 177 -0.64 -13.66 -1.66
C ALA A 177 -1.58 -13.60 -2.88
N ASP A 178 -0.96 -13.63 -4.05
CA ASP A 178 -1.57 -14.09 -5.29
C ASP A 178 -0.70 -15.21 -5.86
N TRP A 179 -0.96 -16.43 -5.38
CA TRP A 179 -0.04 -17.57 -5.53
C TRP A 179 -0.72 -18.85 -6.05
N SER A 180 -1.36 -18.72 -7.21
CA SER A 180 -1.77 -19.85 -8.06
C SER A 180 -1.33 -19.58 -9.50
N ALA A 181 -1.37 -20.55 -10.41
CA ALA A 181 -0.94 -20.32 -11.79
C ALA A 181 -1.95 -19.44 -12.56
N PRO A 182 -1.52 -18.33 -13.21
CA PRO A 182 -0.18 -17.73 -13.20
C PRO A 182 0.16 -17.00 -11.89
N TYR A 183 1.40 -17.12 -11.40
CA TYR A 183 1.79 -16.70 -10.04
C TYR A 183 2.35 -15.27 -10.00
N GLN A 184 1.92 -14.46 -9.03
CA GLN A 184 2.36 -13.07 -8.90
C GLN A 184 3.26 -12.82 -7.71
N PHE A 185 2.77 -12.99 -6.48
CA PHE A 185 3.53 -12.63 -5.29
C PHE A 185 3.10 -13.43 -4.05
N LEU A 186 4.00 -13.49 -3.08
CA LEU A 186 3.84 -14.19 -1.82
C LEU A 186 4.55 -13.39 -0.71
N PHE A 187 3.78 -12.87 0.24
CA PHE A 187 4.29 -12.27 1.47
C PHE A 187 3.97 -13.20 2.64
N GLY A 188 4.98 -13.60 3.41
CA GLY A 188 4.80 -14.57 4.48
C GLY A 188 6.01 -14.72 5.39
N ILE A 189 5.95 -15.68 6.29
CA ILE A 189 6.97 -15.99 7.29
C ILE A 189 7.35 -17.46 7.14
N ASP A 190 8.65 -17.74 7.02
CA ASP A 190 9.17 -19.09 6.86
C ASP A 190 9.11 -19.90 8.18
N THR A 191 9.41 -21.19 8.12
CA THR A 191 9.34 -22.12 9.27
C THR A 191 10.31 -21.76 10.41
N ASP A 192 11.36 -20.99 10.11
CA ASP A 192 12.33 -20.47 11.08
C ASP A 192 11.98 -19.06 11.60
N GLY A 193 10.82 -18.51 11.21
CA GLY A 193 10.35 -17.19 11.65
C GLY A 193 10.87 -16.03 10.80
N ARG A 194 11.70 -16.26 9.78
CA ARG A 194 12.17 -15.17 8.90
C ARG A 194 11.03 -14.63 8.05
N LEU A 195 10.96 -13.31 7.94
CA LEU A 195 9.97 -12.62 7.10
C LEU A 195 10.44 -12.66 5.65
N CYS A 196 9.57 -13.06 4.74
CA CYS A 196 9.89 -13.39 3.35
C CYS A 196 8.95 -12.71 2.36
N PHE A 197 9.50 -12.25 1.23
CA PHE A 197 8.72 -11.76 0.11
C PHE A 197 9.24 -12.34 -1.20
N GLN A 198 8.33 -12.89 -2.00
CA GLN A 198 8.60 -13.36 -3.35
C GLN A 198 7.63 -12.68 -4.32
N ALA A 199 8.13 -12.27 -5.48
CA ALA A 199 7.30 -11.76 -6.55
C ALA A 199 7.89 -12.10 -7.92
N ARG A 200 7.02 -12.35 -8.90
CA ARG A 200 7.38 -12.69 -10.28
C ARG A 200 7.15 -11.53 -11.22
N ARG A 201 7.98 -11.47 -12.26
CA ARG A 201 7.87 -10.45 -13.31
C ARG A 201 6.85 -10.82 -14.38
N ASP A 202 6.31 -9.83 -15.05
CA ASP A 202 5.36 -10.02 -16.16
C ASP A 202 6.04 -10.45 -17.46
N VAL A 203 6.39 -11.73 -17.55
CA VAL A 203 6.89 -12.38 -18.77
C VAL A 203 6.10 -13.66 -19.06
N GLN A 204 6.20 -14.20 -20.28
CA GLN A 204 5.40 -15.36 -20.69
C GLN A 204 5.58 -16.58 -19.78
N MET A 205 6.81 -16.80 -19.29
CA MET A 205 7.14 -17.89 -18.38
C MET A 205 7.19 -17.40 -16.92
N ASP A 206 7.18 -18.34 -15.99
CA ASP A 206 7.45 -18.04 -14.59
C ASP A 206 8.89 -17.56 -14.41
N SER A 207 9.08 -16.35 -13.90
CA SER A 207 10.39 -15.77 -13.64
C SER A 207 10.34 -14.91 -12.39
N ASP A 208 11.11 -15.31 -11.37
CA ASP A 208 11.21 -14.55 -10.14
C ASP A 208 11.89 -13.18 -10.39
N MET A 209 11.29 -12.16 -9.79
CA MET A 209 11.82 -10.80 -9.74
C MET A 209 12.41 -10.50 -8.38
N ILE A 210 11.71 -10.89 -7.33
CA ILE A 210 12.10 -10.70 -5.94
C ILE A 210 11.97 -12.05 -5.25
N ALA A 211 12.98 -12.43 -4.49
CA ALA A 211 12.95 -13.56 -3.59
C ALA A 211 13.91 -13.25 -2.43
N VAL A 212 13.37 -12.67 -1.36
CA VAL A 212 14.15 -12.17 -0.22
C VAL A 212 13.56 -12.65 1.10
N SER A 213 14.44 -12.78 2.09
CA SER A 213 14.11 -13.11 3.47
C SER A 213 14.97 -12.26 4.40
N THR A 214 14.47 -11.91 5.59
CA THR A 214 15.29 -11.30 6.64
C THR A 214 16.43 -12.22 7.08
N ASP A 215 17.39 -11.69 7.84
CA ASP A 215 18.45 -12.49 8.46
C ASP A 215 17.88 -13.41 9.57
N SER A 216 18.59 -14.50 9.87
CA SER A 216 18.17 -15.48 10.89
C SER A 216 18.09 -14.92 12.32
N SER A 217 18.69 -13.74 12.58
CA SER A 217 18.54 -13.00 13.83
C SER A 217 17.33 -12.06 13.86
N ASP A 218 16.76 -11.74 12.70
CA ASP A 218 15.64 -10.81 12.54
C ASP A 218 14.37 -11.57 12.19
N ILE A 219 13.79 -12.22 13.19
CA ILE A 219 12.63 -13.11 13.07
C ILE A 219 11.34 -12.48 13.61
N VAL A 220 10.21 -13.04 13.20
CA VAL A 220 8.89 -12.77 13.73
C VAL A 220 8.56 -13.85 14.78
N ASP A 221 8.68 -13.50 16.05
CA ASP A 221 8.41 -14.43 17.15
C ASP A 221 6.94 -14.86 17.21
N THR A 222 6.70 -16.02 17.82
CA THR A 222 5.36 -16.54 18.09
C THR A 222 4.76 -15.97 19.37
N ASP A 223 3.44 -16.05 19.50
CA ASP A 223 2.67 -15.73 20.69
C ASP A 223 2.78 -14.27 21.18
N VAL A 224 3.30 -13.36 20.35
CA VAL A 224 3.33 -11.90 20.55
C VAL A 224 2.86 -11.19 19.29
N TRP A 225 2.31 -9.97 19.43
CA TRP A 225 1.99 -9.19 18.25
C TRP A 225 3.29 -8.69 17.60
N ARG A 226 3.29 -8.60 16.28
CA ARG A 226 4.34 -8.00 15.48
C ARG A 226 3.69 -7.21 14.35
N HIS A 227 4.22 -6.02 14.07
CA HIS A 227 3.88 -5.31 12.84
C HIS A 227 4.91 -5.66 11.78
N VAL A 228 4.48 -6.15 10.63
CA VAL A 228 5.38 -6.54 9.54
C VAL A 228 4.99 -5.81 8.26
N ALA A 229 6.00 -5.40 7.49
CA ALA A 229 5.75 -4.72 6.23
C ALA A 229 6.80 -5.03 5.17
N ILE A 230 6.40 -4.89 3.91
CA ILE A 230 7.29 -4.86 2.75
C ILE A 230 7.13 -3.53 2.05
N THR A 231 8.22 -2.96 1.54
CA THR A 231 8.16 -1.90 0.53
C THR A 231 8.88 -2.32 -0.74
N TRP A 232 8.39 -1.85 -1.88
CA TRP A 232 9.01 -2.02 -3.18
C TRP A 232 8.99 -0.70 -3.94
N ARG A 233 10.16 -0.30 -4.43
CA ARG A 233 10.35 0.91 -5.23
C ARG A 233 11.06 0.56 -6.54
N PRO A 234 10.33 0.39 -7.65
CA PRO A 234 10.90 0.10 -8.97
C PRO A 234 11.98 1.09 -9.41
N ALA A 235 11.80 2.40 -9.13
CA ALA A 235 12.73 3.44 -9.54
C ALA A 235 14.16 3.21 -9.01
N ASP A 236 14.27 2.67 -7.78
CA ASP A 236 15.54 2.37 -7.13
C ASP A 236 15.83 0.86 -7.12
N ARG A 237 14.96 0.05 -7.76
CA ARG A 237 15.01 -1.42 -7.76
C ARG A 237 15.08 -2.02 -6.35
N THR A 238 14.54 -1.33 -5.34
CA THR A 238 14.79 -1.68 -3.95
C THR A 238 13.57 -2.29 -3.29
N VAL A 239 13.74 -3.47 -2.68
CA VAL A 239 12.77 -4.10 -1.78
C VAL A 239 13.28 -4.00 -0.34
N ARG A 240 12.39 -3.70 0.60
CA ARG A 240 12.70 -3.61 2.03
C ARG A 240 11.70 -4.41 2.84
N LEU A 241 12.17 -5.03 3.91
CA LEU A 241 11.33 -5.72 4.90
C LEU A 241 11.47 -5.04 6.25
N TYR A 242 10.36 -4.92 6.97
CA TYR A 242 10.29 -4.24 8.25
C TYR A 242 9.62 -5.12 9.30
N ILE A 243 10.15 -5.06 10.53
CA ILE A 243 9.53 -5.66 11.72
C ILE A 243 9.44 -4.56 12.78
N ASN A 244 8.23 -4.35 13.30
CA ASN A 244 7.90 -3.34 14.30
C ASN A 244 8.35 -1.92 13.89
N GLY A 245 8.11 -1.58 12.62
CA GLY A 245 8.46 -0.27 12.05
C GLY A 245 9.95 -0.06 11.75
N ASN A 246 10.83 -0.99 12.12
CA ASN A 246 12.27 -0.89 11.87
C ASN A 246 12.64 -1.71 10.63
N LYS A 247 13.49 -1.16 9.77
CA LYS A 247 13.99 -1.86 8.59
C LYS A 247 14.92 -3.01 8.98
N LYS A 248 14.62 -4.21 8.49
CA LYS A 248 15.40 -5.45 8.70
C LYS A 248 16.12 -5.92 7.45
N LEU A 249 15.62 -5.55 6.28
CA LEU A 249 16.26 -5.84 5.00
C LEU A 249 16.15 -4.64 4.08
N ASP A 250 17.21 -4.39 3.31
CA ASP A 250 17.28 -3.40 2.24
C ASP A 250 18.06 -4.03 1.07
N HIS A 251 17.34 -4.44 0.02
CA HIS A 251 17.91 -5.25 -1.06
C HIS A 251 17.60 -4.64 -2.43
N VAL A 252 18.65 -4.46 -3.23
CA VAL A 252 18.57 -4.01 -4.61
C VAL A 252 18.47 -5.22 -5.54
N VAL A 253 17.36 -5.33 -6.25
CA VAL A 253 17.11 -6.40 -7.23
C VAL A 253 18.06 -6.26 -8.42
N SER A 254 18.48 -7.40 -8.97
CA SER A 254 19.39 -7.47 -10.12
C SER A 254 18.89 -6.68 -11.34
N ASP A 255 19.84 -6.27 -12.18
CA ASP A 255 19.59 -5.41 -13.34
C ASP A 255 18.87 -6.16 -14.47
N ASN A 256 17.55 -6.34 -14.30
CA ASN A 256 16.64 -6.83 -15.33
C ASN A 256 15.76 -5.66 -15.81
N PRO A 257 15.46 -5.54 -17.12
CA PRO A 257 14.64 -4.45 -17.63
C PRO A 257 13.17 -4.49 -17.19
N ILE A 258 12.63 -5.66 -16.82
CA ILE A 258 11.21 -5.82 -16.49
C ILE A 258 11.03 -5.84 -14.97
N LEU A 259 10.56 -4.71 -14.43
CA LEU A 259 10.30 -4.48 -13.00
C LEU A 259 8.80 -4.46 -12.65
N VAL A 260 7.98 -5.01 -13.53
CA VAL A 260 6.52 -5.06 -13.41
C VAL A 260 6.12 -6.42 -12.84
N PHE A 261 5.29 -6.43 -11.80
CA PHE A 261 4.77 -7.69 -11.26
C PHE A 261 3.85 -8.39 -12.27
N LYS A 262 3.85 -9.72 -12.26
CA LYS A 262 3.05 -10.57 -13.15
C LYS A 262 1.57 -10.16 -13.13
N ASN A 263 0.99 -9.93 -14.30
CA ASN A 263 -0.45 -9.78 -14.40
C ASN A 263 -1.09 -11.17 -14.55
N THR A 264 -1.85 -11.58 -13.54
CA THR A 264 -2.43 -12.93 -13.47
C THR A 264 -3.84 -13.01 -14.01
N GLY A 265 -4.53 -11.88 -14.09
CA GLY A 265 -5.97 -11.84 -14.37
C GLY A 265 -6.83 -12.34 -13.22
N HIS A 266 -6.25 -12.72 -12.07
CA HIS A 266 -7.02 -13.07 -10.88
C HIS A 266 -7.77 -11.86 -10.34
N THR A 267 -8.92 -12.14 -9.72
CA THR A 267 -9.87 -11.16 -9.17
C THR A 267 -9.93 -11.18 -7.65
N ILE A 268 -9.15 -12.07 -7.03
CA ILE A 268 -9.05 -12.26 -5.59
C ILE A 268 -7.61 -12.50 -5.18
N TYR A 269 -7.24 -12.02 -4.00
CA TYR A 269 -5.97 -12.32 -3.32
C TYR A 269 -6.25 -12.94 -1.95
N ASP A 270 -5.30 -13.73 -1.48
CA ASP A 270 -5.41 -14.59 -0.30
C ASP A 270 -4.79 -13.96 0.93
N ILE A 271 -5.48 -14.01 2.08
CA ILE A 271 -4.92 -13.81 3.41
C ILE A 271 -4.76 -15.18 4.07
N GLY A 272 -3.53 -15.59 4.34
CA GLY A 272 -3.25 -16.83 5.07
C GLY A 272 -3.27 -18.12 4.25
N LEU A 273 -3.20 -18.06 2.92
CA LEU A 273 -3.18 -19.25 2.04
C LEU A 273 -2.05 -19.18 1.01
N LYS A 274 -1.28 -20.27 0.90
CA LYS A 274 -0.43 -20.56 -0.27
C LYS A 274 -1.19 -21.50 -1.22
N ARG A 275 -1.87 -20.93 -2.21
CA ARG A 275 -2.93 -21.64 -2.95
C ARG A 275 -2.47 -22.87 -3.73
N ASP A 276 -1.28 -22.87 -4.30
CA ASP A 276 -0.71 -24.03 -5.03
C ASP A 276 -0.45 -25.28 -4.18
N GLY A 277 -0.11 -25.10 -2.89
CA GLY A 277 0.20 -26.18 -1.95
C GLY A 277 -0.87 -26.39 -0.88
N GLY A 278 -1.85 -25.49 -0.78
CA GLY A 278 -2.87 -25.53 0.26
C GLY A 278 -2.34 -25.27 1.68
N VAL A 279 -1.15 -24.67 1.82
CA VAL A 279 -0.58 -24.32 3.13
C VAL A 279 -1.40 -23.17 3.71
N THR A 280 -1.82 -23.31 4.97
CA THR A 280 -2.66 -22.34 5.67
C THR A 280 -1.98 -21.83 6.93
N THR A 281 -2.29 -20.60 7.30
CA THR A 281 -1.64 -19.91 8.42
C THR A 281 -2.40 -20.11 9.73
N HIS A 282 -1.66 -20.28 10.83
CA HIS A 282 -2.17 -20.28 12.20
C HIS A 282 -1.79 -18.98 12.90
N ALA A 283 -2.64 -17.97 12.79
CA ALA A 283 -2.35 -16.64 13.33
C ALA A 283 -3.61 -15.79 13.56
N TYR A 284 -3.40 -14.70 14.30
CA TYR A 284 -4.34 -13.59 14.38
C TYR A 284 -3.83 -12.45 13.49
N PHE A 285 -4.74 -11.78 12.78
CA PHE A 285 -4.43 -10.67 11.87
C PHE A 285 -5.26 -9.45 12.23
N CYS A 286 -4.65 -8.27 12.14
CA CYS A 286 -5.30 -6.99 12.32
C CYS A 286 -4.72 -5.99 11.32
N ASP A 287 -5.57 -5.13 10.76
CA ASP A 287 -5.18 -4.00 9.92
C ASP A 287 -4.22 -4.37 8.76
N LEU A 288 -4.73 -5.13 7.79
CA LEU A 288 -4.01 -5.33 6.51
C LEU A 288 -4.15 -4.06 5.67
N MET A 289 -3.03 -3.41 5.38
CA MET A 289 -2.95 -2.17 4.62
C MET A 289 -2.05 -2.33 3.41
N ILE A 290 -2.51 -1.87 2.25
CA ILE A 290 -1.79 -1.91 0.99
C ILE A 290 -1.80 -0.53 0.38
N PHE A 291 -0.61 0.01 0.15
CA PHE A 291 -0.39 1.32 -0.46
C PHE A 291 0.22 1.10 -1.84
N THR A 292 -0.34 1.70 -2.89
CA THR A 292 0.30 1.70 -4.23
C THR A 292 1.39 2.77 -4.34
N HIS A 293 2.06 3.03 -3.22
CA HIS A 293 3.25 3.86 -3.08
C HIS A 293 4.15 3.31 -1.97
N GLU A 294 5.43 3.67 -2.00
CA GLU A 294 6.36 3.34 -0.94
C GLU A 294 6.13 4.31 0.24
N LEU A 295 5.86 3.75 1.42
CA LEU A 295 5.97 4.48 2.67
C LEU A 295 7.43 4.54 3.12
N SER A 296 7.84 5.70 3.64
CA SER A 296 9.11 5.84 4.33
C SER A 296 9.11 5.07 5.65
N GLU A 297 10.32 4.78 6.15
CA GLU A 297 10.49 4.15 7.47
C GLU A 297 9.83 4.99 8.58
N ASN A 298 9.84 6.32 8.47
CA ASN A 298 9.18 7.20 9.44
C ASN A 298 7.66 7.08 9.38
N GLU A 299 7.05 6.98 8.20
CA GLU A 299 5.60 6.78 8.05
C GLU A 299 5.19 5.39 8.59
N LEU A 300 5.93 4.33 8.22
CA LEU A 300 5.70 2.98 8.77
C LEU A 300 5.80 2.96 10.30
N ASN A 301 6.81 3.63 10.86
CA ASN A 301 7.04 3.65 12.28
C ASN A 301 6.00 4.51 13.01
N ASN A 302 5.81 5.77 12.62
CA ASN A 302 4.93 6.69 13.33
C ASN A 302 3.44 6.39 13.11
N ASP A 303 3.05 6.09 11.87
CA ASP A 303 1.63 6.04 11.51
C ASP A 303 1.05 4.64 11.69
N LEU A 304 1.84 3.58 11.45
CA LEU A 304 1.35 2.20 11.49
C LEU A 304 1.80 1.40 12.72
N PHE A 305 2.92 1.78 13.35
CA PHE A 305 3.47 1.06 14.50
C PHE A 305 3.31 1.77 15.85
N LEU A 306 3.93 2.94 16.05
CA LEU A 306 4.08 3.60 17.36
C LEU A 306 2.74 3.98 17.99
N ASN A 307 1.79 4.40 17.17
CA ASN A 307 0.47 4.88 17.60
C ASN A 307 -0.58 3.77 17.65
N HIS A 308 -0.22 2.53 17.34
CA HIS A 308 -1.16 1.44 17.29
C HIS A 308 -1.37 0.78 18.66
N GLY A 309 -2.63 0.49 19.00
CA GLY A 309 -2.98 -0.10 20.30
C GLY A 309 -2.39 -1.49 20.56
N LEU A 310 -2.04 -2.25 19.52
CA LEU A 310 -1.42 -3.58 19.68
C LEU A 310 0.07 -3.51 20.08
N ARG A 311 0.69 -2.33 20.02
CA ARG A 311 2.07 -2.10 20.47
C ARG A 311 2.27 -2.32 21.98
N SER A 312 1.22 -2.36 22.80
CA SER A 312 1.37 -2.76 24.21
C SER A 312 1.48 -4.28 24.42
N PHE A 313 1.46 -5.08 23.33
CA PHE A 313 1.41 -6.55 23.38
C PHE A 313 2.46 -7.24 22.47
N ILE A 314 3.54 -6.51 22.15
CA ILE A 314 4.75 -7.00 21.45
C ILE A 314 5.75 -7.58 22.44
#